data_AF-A0A662HSU1-F1
#
_entry.id   AF-A0A662HSU1-F1
#
_cell.length_a   1.000
_cell.length_b   1.000
_cell.length_c   1.000
_cell.angle_alpha   90.00
_cell.angle_beta   90.00
_cell.angle_gamma   90.00
#
_symmetry.space_group_name_H-M   'P 1'
#
loop_
_entity.id
_entity.type
_entity.pdbx_description
1 polymer ?
#
loop_
_entity_poly.entity_id
_entity_poly.type
_entity_poly.pdbx_seq_one_letter_code
_entity_poly.pdbx_strand_id
1 'polypeptide(L)'
;MVKNGIADKSCERKVPWFIWNSPHSVIKAFIKGIMDGDGYKRRMELHINSHSLAKELALLTQLVGMTTTIRLRQHSQVLRFTYAKGSKLRRDSIVNRLPFFIVRRKYGMCYHKGLYSVSVIEKFKVWSEEAKRLFLSDITVLPIEYVKVETLPEEIEFIDIELEKDHLFMHSLGTITHNCCRLTIDVSRLNNNNSLKHQLPGFRLSRDLEEIEEYLIKNRQAFGIWALPDATGSIGVVTLNMPRLAALSKGEWDIFEEMLYTKMENARRVLLTWRKRYAVSLRSGLMPISRIYLGHFRNHFNTFGVIGLPEAAANFMRNPKLWFEGSRGEIGEAVKIMKKMVKMVREKAMEYEEIDGYLYNVEEIPGESTSYRLARLDMKYLKEEIEKEEVLIPTDGIAPFYSNSIIPYYANISIPDRARWEGEVQQEFTGGVMMHLFLQESPDPKALKSLVRSIALNTKVVYFSITPTIAICRKCGWQAIGLFEKCPKCGHQVDLWSRIVGYYRPLRGWNVGKRAEFKLRVQYRAFGG
;
A
#
# COMPACT_ATOMS: atom_id res chain seq x y z
N MET A 1 -27.53 -8.79 -41.08
CA MET A 1 -26.29 -9.37 -40.47
C MET A 1 -25.54 -10.11 -41.56
N VAL A 2 -24.27 -9.77 -41.78
CA VAL A 2 -23.41 -10.43 -42.78
C VAL A 2 -23.14 -11.87 -42.31
N LYS A 3 -23.72 -12.88 -42.97
CA LYS A 3 -23.49 -14.28 -42.63
C LYS A 3 -22.01 -14.60 -42.85
N ASN A 4 -21.30 -14.93 -41.77
CA ASN A 4 -19.90 -15.39 -41.79
C ASN A 4 -18.87 -14.40 -42.38
N GLY A 5 -19.14 -13.09 -42.35
CA GLY A 5 -18.19 -12.05 -42.79
C GLY A 5 -18.08 -11.84 -44.31
N ILE A 6 -18.82 -12.62 -45.11
CA ILE A 6 -18.89 -12.51 -46.57
C ILE A 6 -20.04 -11.58 -46.96
N ALA A 7 -19.73 -10.48 -47.64
CA ALA A 7 -20.70 -9.53 -48.17
C ALA A 7 -20.38 -9.17 -49.62
N ASP A 8 -21.43 -8.96 -50.42
CA ASP A 8 -21.32 -8.57 -51.83
C ASP A 8 -20.66 -7.20 -51.97
N LYS A 9 -21.02 -6.26 -51.09
CA LYS A 9 -20.41 -4.93 -51.03
C LYS A 9 -19.11 -4.98 -50.23
N SER A 10 -18.02 -4.48 -50.84
CA SER A 10 -16.70 -4.42 -50.22
C SER A 10 -16.65 -3.64 -48.89
N CYS A 11 -17.56 -2.68 -48.69
CA CYS A 11 -17.67 -1.90 -47.46
C CYS A 11 -18.29 -2.68 -46.28
N GLU A 12 -19.02 -3.77 -46.53
CA GLU A 12 -19.74 -4.56 -45.53
C GLU A 12 -18.98 -5.83 -45.09
N ARG A 13 -17.87 -6.17 -45.76
CA ARG A 13 -17.05 -7.34 -45.46
C ARG A 13 -16.45 -7.26 -44.05
N LYS A 14 -16.30 -8.41 -43.40
CA LYS A 14 -15.74 -8.55 -42.04
C LYS A 14 -14.86 -9.79 -41.93
N VAL A 15 -14.01 -9.85 -40.91
CA VAL A 15 -13.28 -11.07 -40.56
C VAL A 15 -14.29 -12.11 -40.07
N PRO A 16 -14.34 -13.32 -40.65
CA PRO A 16 -15.25 -14.36 -40.20
C PRO A 16 -15.03 -14.71 -38.72
N TRP A 17 -16.11 -14.90 -37.97
CA TRP A 17 -16.05 -15.06 -36.51
C TRP A 17 -15.14 -16.21 -36.06
N PHE A 18 -15.09 -17.31 -36.82
CA PHE A 18 -14.28 -18.49 -36.49
C PHE A 18 -12.77 -18.24 -36.61
N ILE A 19 -12.34 -17.25 -37.42
CA ILE A 19 -10.92 -16.88 -37.54
C ILE A 19 -10.40 -16.29 -36.23
N TRP A 20 -11.23 -15.55 -35.49
CA TRP A 20 -10.84 -14.97 -34.19
C TRP A 20 -10.50 -16.01 -33.13
N ASN A 21 -11.13 -17.19 -33.21
CA ASN A 21 -10.94 -18.29 -32.27
C ASN A 21 -9.97 -19.36 -32.79
N SER A 22 -9.31 -19.13 -33.93
CA SER A 22 -8.43 -20.12 -34.56
C SER A 22 -7.00 -20.08 -33.97
N PRO A 23 -6.23 -21.19 -34.05
CA PRO A 23 -4.82 -21.20 -33.64
C PRO A 23 -3.97 -20.16 -34.39
N HIS A 24 -2.86 -19.72 -33.77
CA HIS A 24 -1.94 -18.72 -34.34
C HIS A 24 -1.49 -19.04 -35.78
N SER A 25 -1.28 -20.31 -36.11
CA SER A 25 -0.89 -20.75 -37.46
C SER A 25 -1.99 -20.47 -38.50
N VAL A 26 -3.25 -20.72 -38.15
CA VAL A 26 -4.42 -20.51 -39.00
C VAL A 26 -4.67 -19.01 -39.21
N ILE A 27 -4.58 -18.21 -38.15
CA ILE A 27 -4.71 -16.75 -38.25
C ILE A 27 -3.61 -16.16 -39.15
N LYS A 28 -2.36 -16.62 -39.01
CA LYS A 28 -1.25 -16.21 -39.89
C LYS A 28 -1.50 -16.59 -41.34
N ALA A 29 -1.99 -17.81 -41.59
CA ALA A 29 -2.31 -18.26 -42.95
C ALA A 29 -3.45 -17.44 -43.57
N PHE A 30 -4.47 -17.09 -42.78
CA PHE A 30 -5.58 -16.23 -43.22
C PHE A 30 -5.10 -14.82 -43.60
N ILE A 31 -4.30 -14.18 -42.74
CA ILE A 31 -3.71 -12.85 -43.03
C ILE A 31 -2.82 -12.92 -44.28
N LYS A 32 -2.01 -13.97 -44.41
CA LYS A 32 -1.18 -14.19 -45.60
C LYS A 32 -2.02 -14.35 -46.86
N GLY A 33 -3.12 -15.10 -46.80
CA GLY A 33 -4.04 -15.27 -47.93
C GLY A 33 -4.63 -13.95 -48.41
N ILE A 34 -5.06 -13.07 -47.49
CA ILE A 34 -5.53 -11.72 -47.84
C ILE A 34 -4.42 -10.90 -48.47
N MET A 35 -3.19 -10.99 -47.93
CA MET A 35 -2.04 -10.27 -48.47
C MET A 35 -1.60 -10.78 -49.85
N ASP A 36 -1.73 -12.07 -50.12
CA ASP A 36 -1.40 -12.66 -51.41
C ASP A 36 -2.45 -12.31 -52.49
N GLY A 37 -3.71 -12.14 -52.09
CA GLY A 37 -4.80 -11.73 -52.99
C GLY A 37 -4.86 -10.22 -53.25
N ASP A 38 -5.04 -9.42 -52.20
CA ASP A 38 -5.34 -7.98 -52.29
C ASP A 38 -4.16 -7.08 -51.88
N GLY A 39 -3.01 -7.67 -51.52
CA GLY A 39 -1.88 -6.96 -50.95
C GLY A 39 -0.84 -6.47 -51.95
N TYR A 40 -0.32 -5.26 -51.71
CA TYR A 40 0.81 -4.69 -52.43
C TYR A 40 2.14 -5.18 -51.83
N LYS A 41 2.67 -6.29 -52.37
CA LYS A 41 3.88 -6.97 -51.86
C LYS A 41 5.11 -6.07 -51.70
N ARG A 42 5.32 -5.09 -52.61
CA ARG A 42 6.49 -4.18 -52.58
C ARG A 42 6.49 -3.25 -51.36
N ARG A 43 5.31 -2.84 -50.88
CA ARG A 43 5.17 -1.91 -49.74
C ARG A 43 4.62 -2.58 -48.48
N MET A 44 4.25 -3.85 -48.59
CA MET A 44 3.54 -4.59 -47.57
C MET A 44 2.29 -3.85 -47.09
N GLU A 45 1.41 -3.51 -48.03
CA GLU A 45 0.20 -2.74 -47.76
C GLU A 45 -1.06 -3.45 -48.25
N LEU A 46 -2.16 -3.33 -47.50
CA LEU A 46 -3.51 -3.64 -47.94
C LEU A 46 -4.31 -2.35 -48.05
N HIS A 47 -5.02 -2.20 -49.16
CA HIS A 47 -5.97 -1.12 -49.36
C HIS A 47 -7.37 -1.69 -49.19
N ILE A 48 -8.06 -1.25 -48.15
CA ILE A 48 -9.36 -1.76 -47.75
C ILE A 48 -10.35 -0.62 -47.87
N ASN A 49 -11.56 -0.86 -48.38
CA ASN A 49 -12.61 0.18 -48.46
C ASN A 49 -13.47 0.22 -47.18
N SER A 50 -13.59 -0.91 -46.50
CA SER A 50 -14.32 -1.03 -45.24
C SER A 50 -13.47 -0.58 -44.05
N HIS A 51 -13.97 0.42 -43.34
CA HIS A 51 -13.38 0.88 -42.09
C HIS A 51 -13.38 -0.22 -41.00
N SER A 52 -14.45 -1.02 -40.95
CA SER A 52 -14.59 -2.10 -39.97
C SER A 52 -13.62 -3.24 -40.25
N LEU A 53 -13.52 -3.69 -41.51
CA LEU A 53 -12.58 -4.74 -41.89
C LEU A 53 -11.13 -4.34 -41.64
N ALA A 54 -10.76 -3.09 -41.93
CA ALA A 54 -9.40 -2.60 -41.69
C ALA A 54 -9.03 -2.64 -40.20
N LYS A 55 -9.96 -2.26 -39.31
CA LYS A 55 -9.78 -2.36 -37.85
C LYS A 55 -9.68 -3.81 -37.39
N GLU A 56 -10.56 -4.68 -37.89
CA GLU A 56 -10.59 -6.09 -37.57
C GLU A 56 -9.28 -6.80 -37.98
N LEU A 57 -8.77 -6.53 -39.19
CA LEU A 57 -7.47 -7.07 -39.64
C LEU A 57 -6.28 -6.50 -38.85
N ALA A 58 -6.31 -5.23 -38.45
CA ALA A 58 -5.30 -4.66 -37.56
C ALA A 58 -5.24 -5.42 -36.22
N LEU A 59 -6.39 -5.64 -35.60
CA LEU A 59 -6.50 -6.39 -34.34
C LEU A 59 -6.04 -7.84 -34.52
N LEU A 60 -6.49 -8.49 -35.60
CA LEU A 60 -6.12 -9.88 -35.89
C LEU A 60 -4.61 -10.06 -36.05
N THR A 61 -3.92 -9.08 -36.64
CA THR A 61 -2.45 -9.11 -36.76
C THR A 61 -1.73 -8.94 -35.42
N GLN A 62 -2.30 -8.19 -34.47
CA GLN A 62 -1.75 -8.06 -33.13
C GLN A 62 -1.78 -9.37 -32.35
N LEU A 63 -2.85 -10.16 -32.51
CA LEU A 63 -2.98 -11.48 -31.88
C LEU A 63 -1.84 -12.41 -32.26
N VAL A 64 -1.40 -12.38 -33.52
CA VAL A 64 -0.28 -13.21 -34.01
C VAL A 64 1.09 -12.55 -33.91
N GLY A 65 1.19 -11.43 -33.18
CA GLY A 65 2.44 -10.72 -32.93
C GLY A 65 2.99 -9.95 -34.12
N MET A 66 2.18 -9.71 -35.16
CA MET A 66 2.56 -8.90 -36.32
C MET A 66 2.25 -7.42 -36.05
N THR A 67 3.24 -6.55 -36.25
CA THR A 67 3.05 -5.11 -36.13
C THR A 67 2.41 -4.57 -37.41
N THR A 68 1.31 -3.84 -37.25
CA THR A 68 0.59 -3.17 -38.34
C THR A 68 0.27 -1.74 -37.95
N THR A 69 0.30 -0.86 -38.94
CA THR A 69 -0.24 0.50 -38.81
C THR A 69 -1.44 0.65 -39.72
N ILE A 70 -2.46 1.37 -39.24
CA ILE A 70 -3.67 1.66 -39.98
C ILE A 70 -3.74 3.15 -40.28
N ARG A 71 -3.94 3.50 -41.55
CA ARG A 71 -4.25 4.87 -41.98
C ARG A 71 -5.68 4.93 -42.48
N LEU A 72 -6.54 5.58 -41.72
CA LEU A 72 -7.95 5.74 -42.05
C LEU A 72 -8.12 6.91 -43.04
N ARG A 73 -8.89 6.69 -44.11
CA ARG A 73 -9.32 7.72 -45.08
C ARG A 73 -10.81 7.56 -45.35
N GLN A 74 -11.41 8.54 -46.04
CA GLN A 74 -12.84 8.53 -46.39
C GLN A 74 -13.25 7.29 -47.19
N HIS A 75 -12.43 6.86 -48.17
CA HIS A 75 -12.82 5.78 -49.09
C HIS A 75 -11.83 4.61 -49.21
N SER A 76 -10.60 4.73 -48.68
CA SER A 76 -9.60 3.66 -48.77
C SER A 76 -8.63 3.72 -47.59
N GLN A 77 -8.78 2.78 -46.67
CA GLN A 77 -7.95 2.62 -45.49
C GLN A 77 -6.74 1.78 -45.86
N VAL A 78 -5.56 2.20 -45.42
CA VAL A 78 -4.31 1.52 -45.72
C VAL A 78 -3.82 0.80 -44.47
N LEU A 79 -3.72 -0.52 -44.55
CA LEU A 79 -3.07 -1.35 -43.54
C LEU A 79 -1.63 -1.61 -44.00
N ARG A 80 -0.63 -1.14 -43.26
CA ARG A 80 0.78 -1.42 -43.57
C ARG A 80 1.34 -2.43 -42.58
N PHE A 81 1.82 -3.56 -43.09
CA PHE A 81 2.52 -4.57 -42.31
C PHE A 81 3.99 -4.21 -42.23
N THR A 82 4.48 -3.90 -41.04
CA THR A 82 5.90 -3.61 -40.85
C THR A 82 6.69 -4.92 -40.79
N TYR A 83 7.64 -5.11 -41.72
CA TYR A 83 8.62 -6.19 -41.62
C TYR A 83 9.35 -6.09 -40.26
N ALA A 84 9.12 -7.05 -39.38
CA ALA A 84 10.04 -7.37 -38.30
C ALA A 84 11.17 -8.28 -38.84
N LYS A 85 11.82 -7.89 -39.94
CA LYS A 85 13.13 -8.44 -40.33
C LYS A 85 14.19 -7.45 -39.86
N GLY A 86 14.46 -7.54 -38.56
CA GLY A 86 15.41 -6.74 -37.83
C GLY A 86 15.26 -7.14 -36.38
N SER A 87 16.37 -7.54 -35.75
CA SER A 87 16.53 -7.86 -34.33
C SER A 87 15.41 -7.27 -33.46
N LYS A 88 14.66 -8.13 -32.74
CA LYS A 88 13.66 -7.80 -31.71
C LYS A 88 13.42 -6.28 -31.59
N LEU A 89 12.50 -5.74 -32.39
CA LEU A 89 12.03 -4.38 -32.18
C LEU A 89 11.51 -4.33 -30.73
N ARG A 90 12.25 -3.66 -29.83
CA ARG A 90 11.78 -3.39 -28.48
C ARG A 90 10.43 -2.70 -28.64
N ARG A 91 9.36 -3.36 -28.20
CA ARG A 91 8.05 -2.71 -28.10
C ARG A 91 8.19 -1.67 -27.01
N ASP A 92 8.40 -0.42 -27.42
CA ASP A 92 8.41 0.71 -26.50
C ASP A 92 7.03 0.84 -25.85
N SER A 93 7.00 0.63 -24.53
CA SER A 93 5.85 0.97 -23.69
C SER A 93 5.63 2.48 -23.69
N ILE A 94 4.57 2.97 -23.05
CA ILE A 94 4.34 4.42 -22.91
C ILE A 94 5.50 5.12 -22.19
N VAL A 95 6.18 4.40 -21.30
CA VAL A 95 7.34 4.87 -20.51
C VAL A 95 8.57 5.09 -21.39
N ASN A 96 8.68 4.37 -22.51
CA ASN A 96 9.80 4.50 -23.45
C ASN A 96 9.49 5.51 -24.56
N ARG A 97 8.79 6.61 -24.24
CA ARG A 97 8.43 7.63 -25.23
C ARG A 97 8.74 9.03 -24.72
N LEU A 98 9.20 9.90 -25.64
CA LEU A 98 9.58 11.26 -25.34
C LEU A 98 8.71 12.26 -26.12
N PRO A 99 8.35 13.41 -25.53
CA PRO A 99 7.58 14.44 -26.20
C PRO A 99 8.24 14.98 -27.48
N PHE A 100 7.43 15.28 -28.50
CA PHE A 100 7.92 15.78 -29.79
C PHE A 100 8.81 17.04 -29.71
N PHE A 101 8.59 17.88 -28.69
CA PHE A 101 9.25 19.17 -28.54
C PHE A 101 10.68 19.06 -27.98
N ILE A 102 11.05 17.91 -27.41
CA ILE A 102 12.43 17.64 -26.97
C ILE A 102 13.19 16.72 -27.93
N VAL A 103 12.58 16.29 -29.04
CA VAL A 103 13.23 15.42 -30.03
C VAL A 103 13.69 16.26 -31.22
N ARG A 104 14.94 16.08 -31.68
CA ARG A 104 15.48 16.80 -32.83
C ARG A 104 14.72 16.39 -34.11
N ARG A 105 14.61 17.31 -35.07
CA ARG A 105 13.99 17.00 -36.38
C ARG A 105 15.04 16.48 -37.35
N LYS A 106 14.64 15.53 -38.20
CA LYS A 106 15.48 15.02 -39.28
C LYS A 106 14.64 14.69 -40.50
N TYR A 107 15.19 14.96 -41.68
CA TYR A 107 14.56 14.64 -42.95
C TYR A 107 14.24 13.13 -43.04
N GLY A 108 13.01 12.80 -43.46
CA GLY A 108 12.51 11.42 -43.53
C GLY A 108 11.89 10.87 -42.24
N MET A 109 11.93 11.59 -41.12
CA MET A 109 11.19 11.24 -39.91
C MET A 109 9.76 11.79 -39.97
N CYS A 110 8.74 10.94 -39.71
CA CYS A 110 7.36 11.41 -39.60
C CYS A 110 7.19 12.29 -38.37
N TYR A 111 6.92 13.59 -38.57
CA TYR A 111 6.77 14.53 -37.47
C TYR A 111 5.29 14.78 -37.11
N HIS A 112 4.92 14.51 -35.85
CA HIS A 112 3.63 14.83 -35.23
C HIS A 112 3.81 15.42 -33.81
N LYS A 113 2.77 16.05 -33.26
CA LYS A 113 2.76 16.68 -31.92
C LYS A 113 2.55 15.70 -30.76
N GLY A 114 2.94 14.44 -30.92
CA GLY A 114 2.71 13.38 -29.92
C GLY A 114 4.00 12.92 -29.23
N LEU A 115 3.97 11.71 -28.67
CA LEU A 115 5.15 11.07 -28.08
C LEU A 115 5.86 10.18 -29.10
N TYR A 116 7.19 10.26 -29.15
CA TYR A 116 8.05 9.46 -30.02
C TYR A 116 8.68 8.35 -29.21
N SER A 117 8.63 7.13 -29.75
CA SER A 117 9.26 6.00 -29.10
C SER A 117 10.79 6.12 -29.16
N VAL A 118 11.48 5.66 -28.12
CA VAL A 118 12.95 5.65 -28.06
C VAL A 118 13.55 4.94 -29.27
N SER A 119 12.94 3.85 -29.72
CA SER A 119 13.34 3.14 -30.95
C SER A 119 13.30 4.01 -32.20
N VAL A 120 12.34 4.94 -32.31
CA VAL A 120 12.28 5.91 -33.42
C VAL A 120 13.39 6.94 -33.26
N ILE A 121 13.61 7.44 -32.06
CA ILE A 121 14.63 8.45 -31.75
C ILE A 121 16.04 7.92 -32.04
N GLU A 122 16.32 6.68 -31.63
CA GLU A 122 17.56 5.96 -31.92
C GLU A 122 17.74 5.71 -33.41
N LYS A 123 16.70 5.20 -34.09
CA LYS A 123 16.73 4.92 -35.53
C LYS A 123 17.11 6.15 -36.35
N PHE A 124 16.51 7.30 -36.05
CA PHE A 124 16.79 8.54 -36.78
C PHE A 124 18.01 9.30 -36.22
N LYS A 125 18.56 8.87 -35.08
CA LYS A 125 19.66 9.54 -34.35
C LYS A 125 19.30 11.00 -34.02
N VAL A 126 18.12 11.20 -33.42
CA VAL A 126 17.52 12.53 -33.19
C VAL A 126 17.42 12.92 -31.70
N TRP A 127 18.31 12.38 -30.87
CA TRP A 127 18.42 12.78 -29.47
C TRP A 127 18.79 14.26 -29.33
N SER A 128 18.01 15.01 -28.55
CA SER A 128 18.47 16.28 -27.94
C SER A 128 19.13 16.00 -26.59
N GLU A 129 19.76 17.03 -26.02
CA GLU A 129 20.37 16.94 -24.69
C GLU A 129 19.29 16.81 -23.60
N GLU A 130 18.18 17.53 -23.76
CA GLU A 130 16.99 17.45 -22.92
C GLU A 130 16.28 16.10 -23.05
N ALA A 131 16.17 15.54 -24.25
CA ALA A 131 15.63 14.19 -24.46
C ALA A 131 16.46 13.13 -23.76
N LYS A 132 17.79 13.23 -23.80
CA LYS A 132 18.68 12.32 -23.07
C LYS A 132 18.50 12.49 -21.56
N ARG A 133 18.48 13.74 -21.08
CA ARG A 133 18.29 14.05 -19.65
C ARG A 133 16.96 13.50 -19.13
N LEU A 134 15.88 13.67 -19.89
CA LEU A 134 14.55 13.17 -19.51
C LEU A 134 14.45 11.65 -19.60
N PHE A 135 15.08 11.02 -20.60
CA PHE A 135 15.09 9.57 -20.72
C PHE A 135 15.90 8.88 -19.61
N LEU A 136 16.96 9.54 -19.14
CA LEU A 136 17.81 9.06 -18.04
C LEU A 136 17.28 9.47 -16.66
N SER A 137 16.22 10.26 -16.58
CA SER A 137 15.61 10.66 -15.31
C SER A 137 14.43 9.75 -14.96
N ASP A 138 14.05 9.77 -13.68
CA ASP A 138 12.87 9.08 -13.17
C ASP A 138 11.57 9.88 -13.41
N ILE A 139 11.60 10.89 -14.30
CA ILE A 139 10.52 11.86 -14.50
C ILE A 139 9.80 11.56 -15.81
N THR A 140 8.50 11.30 -15.74
CA THR A 140 7.62 11.21 -16.92
C THR A 140 6.93 12.54 -17.17
N VAL A 141 6.88 12.96 -18.44
CA VAL A 141 6.16 14.17 -18.86
C VAL A 141 4.81 13.79 -19.43
N LEU A 142 3.74 14.31 -18.82
CA LEU A 142 2.37 14.15 -19.30
C LEU A 142 1.90 15.45 -19.98
N PRO A 143 1.21 15.37 -21.13
CA PRO A 143 0.58 16.54 -21.72
C PRO A 143 -0.58 17.01 -20.81
N ILE A 144 -0.58 18.29 -20.46
CA ILE A 144 -1.71 18.92 -19.78
C ILE A 144 -2.81 19.15 -20.82
N GLU A 145 -3.98 18.52 -20.64
CA GLU A 145 -5.10 18.61 -21.58
C GLU A 145 -5.83 19.96 -21.48
N TYR A 146 -5.97 20.48 -20.26
CA TYR A 146 -6.44 21.85 -20.01
C TYR A 146 -5.90 22.36 -18.66
N VAL A 147 -5.77 23.69 -18.55
CA VAL A 147 -5.50 24.39 -17.28
C VAL A 147 -6.72 25.23 -16.95
N LYS A 148 -7.30 25.05 -15.76
CA LYS A 148 -8.35 25.93 -15.23
C LYS A 148 -7.75 26.75 -14.11
N VAL A 149 -7.75 28.06 -14.26
CA VAL A 149 -7.38 29.00 -13.20
C VAL A 149 -8.67 29.51 -12.58
N GLU A 150 -8.85 29.30 -11.28
CA GLU A 150 -9.95 29.85 -10.50
C GLU A 150 -9.41 30.84 -9.48
N THR A 151 -10.00 32.03 -9.44
CA THR A 151 -9.76 32.99 -8.36
C THR A 151 -10.79 32.71 -7.28
N LEU A 152 -10.33 32.28 -6.11
CA LEU A 152 -11.21 31.98 -4.98
C LEU A 152 -11.72 33.28 -4.35
N PRO A 153 -12.95 33.30 -3.84
CA PRO A 153 -13.57 34.51 -3.27
C PRO A 153 -12.93 34.96 -1.95
N GLU A 154 -12.19 34.06 -1.28
CA GLU A 154 -11.48 34.32 -0.04
C GLU A 154 -10.04 33.82 -0.15
N GLU A 155 -9.14 34.48 0.56
CA GLU A 155 -7.74 34.08 0.67
C GLU A 155 -7.66 32.79 1.50
N ILE A 156 -7.22 31.69 0.88
CA ILE A 156 -7.03 30.41 1.56
C ILE A 156 -5.57 30.30 1.98
N GLU A 157 -5.32 30.30 3.28
CA GLU A 157 -3.99 30.09 3.82
C GLU A 157 -3.63 28.60 3.73
N PHE A 158 -2.73 28.26 2.81
CA PHE A 158 -2.13 26.93 2.70
C PHE A 158 -0.77 26.93 3.39
N ILE A 159 -0.60 26.09 4.40
CA ILE A 159 0.63 25.98 5.17
C ILE A 159 1.31 24.68 4.78
N ASP A 160 2.37 24.79 3.97
CA ASP A 160 3.29 23.69 3.70
C ASP A 160 4.34 23.60 4.82
N ILE A 161 4.65 22.39 5.27
CA ILE A 161 5.64 22.13 6.32
C ILE A 161 6.65 21.12 5.76
N GLU A 162 7.74 21.64 5.23
CA GLU A 162 8.90 20.83 4.83
C GLU A 162 9.89 20.75 6.00
N LEU A 163 10.30 19.53 6.36
CA LEU A 163 11.38 19.29 7.33
C LEU A 163 12.68 19.02 6.57
N GLU A 164 13.79 19.61 6.99
CA GLU A 164 15.10 19.50 6.32
C GLU A 164 15.64 18.06 6.21
N LYS A 165 15.09 17.10 6.96
CA LYS A 165 15.61 15.73 7.06
C LYS A 165 14.60 14.60 6.79
N ASP A 166 13.31 14.88 6.68
CA ASP A 166 12.29 13.86 6.48
C ASP A 166 11.26 14.32 5.45
N HIS A 167 11.35 13.77 4.23
CA HIS A 167 10.46 14.11 3.14
C HIS A 167 9.03 13.61 3.45
N LEU A 168 8.13 14.55 3.69
CA LEU A 168 6.68 14.35 3.69
C LEU A 168 6.18 14.46 2.25
N PHE A 169 5.36 13.50 1.80
CA PHE A 169 4.80 13.54 0.46
C PHE A 169 3.48 14.31 0.44
N MET A 170 3.44 15.37 -0.36
CA MET A 170 2.19 16.00 -0.81
C MET A 170 1.76 15.39 -2.14
N HIS A 171 0.59 14.75 -2.13
CA HIS A 171 -0.06 14.33 -3.38
C HIS A 171 -0.59 15.54 -4.15
N SER A 172 -0.75 15.38 -5.46
CA SER A 172 -1.24 16.40 -6.42
C SER A 172 -2.62 16.98 -6.12
N LEU A 173 -3.33 16.49 -5.11
CA LEU A 173 -4.63 17.00 -4.63
C LEU A 173 -4.51 17.83 -3.34
N GLY A 174 -3.30 18.28 -2.97
CA GLY A 174 -3.06 19.00 -1.71
C GLY A 174 -3.24 18.13 -0.46
N THR A 175 -3.33 16.81 -0.63
CA THR A 175 -3.42 15.87 0.48
C THR A 175 -2.00 15.57 0.97
N ILE A 176 -1.68 16.01 2.18
CA ILE A 176 -0.48 15.56 2.90
C ILE A 176 -0.74 14.10 3.32
N THR A 177 -0.19 13.16 2.56
CA THR A 177 -0.20 11.75 2.97
C THR A 177 1.06 11.50 3.80
N HIS A 178 0.85 11.42 5.10
CA HIS A 178 1.76 10.72 5.99
C HIS A 178 1.54 9.23 5.69
N ASN A 179 2.49 8.58 5.00
CA ASN A 179 2.41 7.19 4.56
C ASN A 179 1.70 6.32 5.61
N CYS A 180 0.50 5.82 5.26
CA CYS A 180 -0.19 4.81 6.06
C CYS A 180 0.75 3.62 6.19
N CYS A 181 1.24 3.37 7.41
CA CYS A 181 2.19 2.32 7.73
C CYS A 181 3.52 2.44 6.95
N ARG A 182 4.33 3.49 7.21
CA ARG A 182 5.76 3.36 6.93
C ARG A 182 6.31 2.31 7.91
N LEU A 183 6.47 1.09 7.40
CA LEU A 183 7.49 0.18 7.90
C LEU A 183 8.76 1.03 8.09
N THR A 184 9.34 1.07 9.28
CA THR A 184 10.68 1.64 9.52
C THR A 184 11.68 0.72 8.81
N ILE A 185 11.65 0.72 7.47
CA ILE A 185 12.47 -0.13 6.63
C ILE A 185 13.86 0.46 6.68
N ASP A 186 14.71 -0.19 7.46
CA ASP A 186 16.15 -0.04 7.33
C ASP A 186 16.56 -0.64 5.97
N VAL A 187 16.82 0.23 4.99
CA VAL A 187 17.18 -0.16 3.63
C VAL A 187 18.49 -0.96 3.59
N SER A 188 19.33 -0.84 4.63
CA SER A 188 20.53 -1.68 4.76
C SER A 188 20.18 -3.17 4.90
N ARG A 189 19.04 -3.52 5.53
CA ARG A 189 18.55 -4.90 5.65
C ARG A 189 18.12 -5.50 4.31
N LEU A 190 17.51 -4.68 3.44
CA LEU A 190 17.15 -5.09 2.09
C LEU A 190 18.38 -5.40 1.23
N ASN A 191 19.50 -4.70 1.48
CA ASN A 191 20.76 -4.91 0.77
C ASN A 191 21.60 -6.05 1.36
N ASN A 192 21.67 -6.21 2.68
CA ASN A 192 22.50 -7.20 3.36
C ASN A 192 21.98 -8.65 3.26
N ASN A 193 20.66 -8.86 3.19
CA ASN A 193 20.11 -10.21 2.92
C ASN A 193 20.41 -10.70 1.49
N ASN A 194 20.99 -9.88 0.63
CA ASN A 194 21.46 -10.30 -0.70
C ASN A 194 22.93 -10.76 -0.72
N SER A 195 23.71 -10.45 0.32
CA SER A 195 25.12 -10.84 0.44
C SER A 195 25.32 -12.07 1.36
N LEU A 196 24.36 -12.38 2.22
CA LEU A 196 24.37 -13.55 3.11
C LEU A 196 23.50 -14.69 2.55
N LYS A 197 24.12 -15.60 1.77
CA LYS A 197 24.09 -17.07 1.98
C LYS A 197 24.60 -17.81 0.73
N HIS A 198 25.91 -18.05 0.75
CA HIS A 198 26.55 -19.17 0.05
C HIS A 198 26.52 -20.47 0.88
N GLN A 199 25.83 -20.52 2.04
CA GLN A 199 25.87 -21.68 2.93
C GLN A 199 24.55 -21.86 3.69
N LEU A 200 23.72 -22.80 3.25
CA LEU A 200 22.73 -23.49 4.09
C LEU A 200 22.61 -24.95 3.61
N PRO A 201 23.04 -25.94 4.40
CA PRO A 201 22.74 -27.34 4.14
C PRO A 201 21.42 -27.71 4.83
N GLY A 202 20.44 -28.26 4.10
CA GLY A 202 19.33 -29.00 4.75
C GLY A 202 17.96 -29.02 4.09
N PHE A 203 17.66 -28.22 3.08
CA PHE A 203 16.38 -28.29 2.36
C PHE A 203 16.64 -28.40 0.85
N ARG A 204 16.64 -29.63 0.31
CA ARG A 204 16.68 -29.85 -1.14
C ARG A 204 15.36 -29.37 -1.76
N LEU A 205 15.32 -28.10 -2.16
CA LEU A 205 14.43 -27.65 -3.21
C LEU A 205 14.86 -28.31 -4.53
N SER A 206 13.91 -28.56 -5.43
CA SER A 206 14.20 -29.14 -6.75
C SER A 206 15.24 -28.29 -7.49
N ARG A 207 16.22 -28.92 -8.14
CA ARG A 207 17.32 -28.28 -8.91
C ARG A 207 16.87 -27.10 -9.79
N ASP A 208 15.68 -27.21 -10.38
CA ASP A 208 15.08 -26.18 -11.24
C ASP A 208 14.75 -24.87 -10.49
N LEU A 209 14.50 -24.93 -9.17
CA LEU A 209 14.22 -23.75 -8.34
C LEU A 209 15.50 -22.98 -8.02
N GLU A 210 16.63 -23.67 -7.82
CA GLU A 210 17.93 -23.04 -7.57
C GLU A 210 18.44 -22.30 -8.82
N GLU A 211 18.32 -22.92 -10.00
CA GLU A 211 18.72 -22.29 -11.27
C GLU A 211 17.88 -21.06 -11.64
N ILE A 212 16.56 -21.10 -11.41
CA ILE A 212 15.67 -19.97 -11.65
C ILE A 212 15.96 -18.85 -10.65
N GLU A 213 16.26 -19.20 -9.40
CA GLU A 213 16.59 -18.25 -8.35
C GLU A 213 17.93 -17.55 -8.62
N GLU A 214 18.96 -18.27 -9.07
CA GLU A 214 20.21 -17.71 -9.58
C GLU A 214 20.01 -16.83 -10.82
N TYR A 215 19.15 -17.26 -11.75
CA TYR A 215 18.85 -16.49 -12.97
C TYR A 215 18.17 -15.15 -12.67
N LEU A 216 17.27 -15.12 -11.68
CA LEU A 216 16.60 -13.91 -11.22
C LEU A 216 17.54 -12.99 -10.42
N ILE A 217 18.51 -13.56 -9.70
CA ILE A 217 19.57 -12.79 -9.02
C ILE A 217 20.52 -12.13 -10.03
N LYS A 218 20.92 -12.85 -11.09
CA LYS A 218 21.82 -12.33 -12.12
C LYS A 218 21.20 -11.24 -13.01
N ASN A 219 19.88 -11.23 -13.16
CA ASN A 219 19.16 -10.26 -14.00
C ASN A 219 18.57 -9.07 -13.20
N ARG A 220 19.31 -8.57 -12.20
CA ARG A 220 19.04 -7.26 -11.58
C ARG A 220 19.37 -6.15 -12.59
N GLN A 221 18.39 -5.75 -13.40
CA GLN A 221 18.41 -4.37 -13.89
C GLN A 221 18.19 -3.47 -12.67
N ALA A 222 19.29 -2.92 -12.17
CA ALA A 222 19.30 -1.89 -11.15
C ALA A 222 18.46 -0.71 -11.64
N PHE A 223 17.24 -0.58 -11.11
CA PHE A 223 16.66 0.74 -10.95
C PHE A 223 17.53 1.46 -9.90
N GLY A 224 17.84 2.74 -10.12
CA GLY A 224 18.90 3.47 -9.44
C GLY A 224 18.76 3.57 -7.92
N ILE A 225 19.72 4.24 -7.28
CA ILE A 225 19.75 4.56 -5.83
C ILE A 225 18.47 5.24 -5.32
N TRP A 226 17.66 5.79 -6.22
CA TRP A 226 16.36 6.42 -5.95
C TRP A 226 15.15 5.48 -6.14
N ALA A 227 15.40 4.21 -6.47
CA ALA A 227 14.41 3.19 -6.77
C ALA A 227 14.76 1.86 -6.06
N LEU A 228 14.75 1.87 -4.72
CA LEU A 228 14.80 0.67 -3.88
C LEU A 228 13.93 0.86 -2.62
N PRO A 229 12.89 0.02 -2.38
CA PRO A 229 12.03 -0.66 -3.35
C PRO A 229 10.57 -0.25 -3.14
N ASP A 230 9.89 0.28 -4.16
CA ASP A 230 8.41 0.44 -4.14
C ASP A 230 7.66 -0.91 -4.19
N ALA A 231 8.35 -2.02 -3.95
CA ALA A 231 7.86 -3.40 -3.99
C ALA A 231 8.03 -4.11 -2.63
N THR A 232 7.80 -3.40 -1.52
CA THR A 232 7.73 -4.00 -0.18
C THR A 232 6.29 -4.16 0.27
N GLY A 233 6.05 -5.08 1.18
CA GLY A 233 4.73 -5.37 1.72
C GLY A 233 4.84 -6.38 2.85
N SER A 234 3.73 -6.99 3.24
CA SER A 234 3.74 -8.12 4.18
C SER A 234 3.11 -9.34 3.52
N ILE A 235 3.69 -10.52 3.77
CA ILE A 235 3.06 -11.81 3.44
C ILE A 235 1.75 -11.96 4.21
N GLY A 236 1.72 -11.45 5.44
CA GLY A 236 0.60 -11.56 6.33
C GLY A 236 1.01 -11.21 7.75
N VAL A 237 0.01 -11.02 8.59
CA VAL A 237 0.17 -10.64 9.99
C VAL A 237 -0.39 -11.74 10.87
N VAL A 238 0.39 -12.21 11.83
CA VAL A 238 -0.09 -13.09 12.91
C VAL A 238 0.05 -12.34 14.22
N THR A 239 -1.08 -12.13 14.91
CA THR A 239 -1.14 -11.27 16.09
C THR A 239 -0.97 -12.05 17.39
N LEU A 240 -0.08 -11.55 18.25
CA LEU A 240 0.15 -12.00 19.61
C LEU A 240 -0.81 -11.29 20.57
N ASN A 241 -1.51 -12.05 21.41
CA ASN A 241 -2.42 -11.52 22.42
C ASN A 241 -1.65 -11.14 23.68
N MET A 242 -1.06 -9.93 23.68
CA MET A 242 -0.17 -9.47 24.76
C MET A 242 -0.87 -9.43 26.14
N PRO A 243 -2.12 -8.94 26.28
CA PRO A 243 -2.83 -8.94 27.56
C PRO A 243 -2.94 -10.32 28.21
N ARG A 244 -3.23 -11.36 27.41
CA ARG A 244 -3.34 -12.73 27.91
C ARG A 244 -2.00 -13.26 28.39
N LEU A 245 -0.93 -13.04 27.62
CA LEU A 245 0.41 -13.48 28.01
C LEU A 245 0.84 -12.84 29.33
N ALA A 246 0.62 -11.53 29.47
CA ALA A 246 0.92 -10.79 30.69
C ALA A 246 0.09 -11.22 31.90
N ALA A 247 -1.21 -11.46 31.71
CA ALA A 247 -2.08 -11.97 32.77
C ALA A 247 -1.60 -13.33 33.30
N LEU A 248 -1.25 -14.24 32.39
CA LEU A 248 -0.81 -15.60 32.74
C LEU A 248 0.60 -15.63 33.34
N SER A 249 1.46 -14.65 33.04
CA SER A 249 2.81 -14.61 33.60
C SER A 249 2.84 -14.15 35.06
N LYS A 250 1.75 -13.55 35.57
CA LYS A 250 1.63 -13.04 36.94
C LYS A 250 2.76 -12.09 37.36
N GLY A 251 3.31 -11.34 36.41
CA GLY A 251 4.41 -10.40 36.64
C GLY A 251 5.82 -11.00 36.55
N GLU A 252 5.94 -12.30 36.25
CA GLU A 252 7.24 -12.96 36.08
C GLU A 252 7.71 -12.86 34.63
N TRP A 253 8.89 -12.26 34.41
CA TRP A 253 9.45 -12.06 33.07
C TRP A 253 9.83 -13.37 32.38
N ASP A 254 10.37 -14.34 33.13
CA ASP A 254 10.83 -15.62 32.56
C ASP A 254 9.64 -16.41 32.00
N ILE A 255 8.52 -16.44 32.74
CA ILE A 255 7.28 -17.09 32.31
C ILE A 255 6.69 -16.36 31.10
N PHE A 256 6.68 -15.03 31.11
CA PHE A 256 6.20 -14.23 29.98
C PHE A 256 7.02 -14.51 28.71
N GLU A 257 8.35 -14.52 28.83
CA GLU A 257 9.27 -14.77 27.73
C GLU A 257 9.05 -16.15 27.10
N GLU A 258 9.01 -17.20 27.92
CA GLU A 258 8.81 -18.57 27.45
C GLU A 258 7.50 -18.71 26.66
N MET A 259 6.40 -18.17 27.20
CA MET A 259 5.11 -18.19 26.52
C MET A 259 5.13 -17.36 25.23
N LEU A 260 5.75 -16.17 25.26
CA LEU A 260 5.86 -15.29 24.11
C LEU A 260 6.61 -16.00 22.97
N TYR A 261 7.79 -16.53 23.22
CA TYR A 261 8.59 -17.21 22.20
C TYR A 261 7.90 -18.47 21.68
N THR A 262 7.19 -19.21 22.54
CA THR A 262 6.35 -20.34 22.09
C THR A 262 5.26 -19.88 21.12
N LYS A 263 4.59 -18.74 21.38
CA LYS A 263 3.59 -18.19 20.45
C LYS A 263 4.22 -17.63 19.17
N MET A 264 5.40 -17.00 19.27
CA MET A 264 6.13 -16.49 18.12
C MET A 264 6.59 -17.61 17.19
N GLU A 265 7.04 -18.75 17.71
CA GLU A 265 7.41 -19.91 16.89
C GLU A 265 6.19 -20.47 16.12
N ASN A 266 5.03 -20.53 16.79
CA ASN A 266 3.79 -20.91 16.11
C ASN A 266 3.39 -19.90 15.02
N ALA A 267 3.52 -18.61 15.29
CA ALA A 267 3.25 -17.55 14.32
C ALA A 267 4.21 -17.61 13.13
N ARG A 268 5.51 -17.84 13.38
CA ARG A 268 6.54 -18.06 12.35
C ARG A 268 6.16 -19.21 11.40
N ARG A 269 5.78 -20.36 11.95
CA ARG A 269 5.35 -21.52 11.14
C ARG A 269 4.17 -21.20 10.24
N VAL A 270 3.18 -20.44 10.73
CA VAL A 270 2.04 -19.98 9.92
C VAL A 270 2.48 -19.04 8.80
N LEU A 271 3.31 -18.05 9.11
CA LEU A 271 3.81 -17.06 8.15
C LEU A 271 4.64 -17.72 7.03
N LEU A 272 5.54 -18.64 7.38
CA LEU A 272 6.32 -19.41 6.40
C LEU A 272 5.44 -20.31 5.52
N THR A 273 4.39 -20.90 6.11
CA THR A 273 3.40 -21.70 5.36
C THR A 273 2.67 -20.83 4.32
N TRP A 274 2.21 -19.64 4.71
CA TRP A 274 1.57 -18.70 3.79
C TRP A 274 2.52 -18.23 2.70
N ARG A 275 3.76 -17.86 3.06
CA ARG A 275 4.80 -17.48 2.10
C ARG A 275 5.00 -18.56 1.03
N LYS A 276 5.15 -19.83 1.43
CA LYS A 276 5.29 -20.96 0.50
C LYS A 276 4.07 -21.07 -0.42
N ARG A 277 2.86 -20.96 0.12
CA ARG A 277 1.60 -21.02 -0.65
C ARG A 277 1.49 -19.89 -1.67
N TYR A 278 1.81 -18.65 -1.30
CA TYR A 278 1.76 -17.52 -2.21
C TYR A 278 2.82 -17.63 -3.30
N ALA A 279 4.04 -18.11 -2.97
CA ALA A 279 5.07 -18.36 -3.97
C ALA A 279 4.62 -19.39 -5.03
N VAL A 280 3.94 -20.48 -4.61
CA VAL A 280 3.34 -21.44 -5.54
C VAL A 280 2.27 -20.76 -6.41
N SER A 281 1.35 -20.00 -5.80
CA SER A 281 0.25 -19.33 -6.50
C SER A 281 0.75 -18.31 -7.54
N LEU A 282 1.80 -17.57 -7.19
CA LEU A 282 2.46 -16.61 -8.08
C LEU A 282 3.06 -17.31 -9.32
N ARG A 283 3.80 -18.42 -9.11
CA ARG A 283 4.39 -19.22 -10.19
C ARG A 283 3.34 -19.86 -11.09
N SER A 284 2.26 -20.38 -10.51
CA SER A 284 1.12 -20.93 -11.25
C SER A 284 0.33 -19.88 -12.04
N GLY A 285 0.65 -18.59 -11.92
CA GLY A 285 -0.01 -17.51 -12.65
C GLY A 285 -1.37 -17.11 -12.08
N LEU A 286 -1.72 -17.56 -10.87
CA LEU A 286 -2.97 -17.21 -10.19
C LEU A 286 -2.98 -15.78 -9.64
N MET A 287 -1.81 -15.12 -9.65
CA MET A 287 -1.62 -13.73 -9.20
C MET A 287 -1.01 -12.90 -10.34
N PRO A 288 -1.74 -12.67 -11.45
CA PRO A 288 -1.16 -12.14 -12.68
C PRO A 288 -0.58 -10.73 -12.51
N ILE A 289 -1.24 -9.86 -11.74
CA ILE A 289 -0.76 -8.50 -11.46
C ILE A 289 0.53 -8.58 -10.63
N SER A 290 0.51 -9.27 -9.49
CA SER A 290 1.69 -9.45 -8.63
C SER A 290 2.85 -10.12 -9.38
N ARG A 291 2.57 -11.06 -10.28
CA ARG A 291 3.60 -11.72 -11.09
C ARG A 291 4.28 -10.76 -12.06
N ILE A 292 3.51 -9.86 -12.69
CA ILE A 292 4.04 -8.88 -13.64
C ILE A 292 4.84 -7.78 -12.92
N TYR A 293 4.30 -7.24 -11.83
CA TYR A 293 4.87 -6.05 -11.18
C TYR A 293 5.83 -6.34 -10.03
N LEU A 294 5.63 -7.43 -9.28
CA LEU A 294 6.52 -7.82 -8.17
C LEU A 294 7.49 -8.93 -8.56
N GLY A 295 7.01 -9.94 -9.31
CA GLY A 295 7.79 -11.12 -9.71
C GLY A 295 8.16 -12.08 -8.57
N HIS A 296 8.35 -11.57 -7.35
CA HIS A 296 8.71 -12.33 -6.15
C HIS A 296 8.24 -11.64 -4.86
N PHE A 297 8.27 -12.35 -3.72
CA PHE A 297 7.95 -11.80 -2.39
C PHE A 297 9.16 -11.64 -1.44
N ARG A 298 10.39 -11.57 -1.98
CA ARG A 298 11.61 -11.46 -1.15
C ARG A 298 11.61 -10.22 -0.24
N ASN A 299 11.12 -9.09 -0.76
CA ASN A 299 11.04 -7.82 -0.04
C ASN A 299 9.77 -7.68 0.81
N HIS A 300 8.97 -8.75 0.96
CA HIS A 300 7.79 -8.74 1.82
C HIS A 300 8.14 -9.27 3.19
N PHE A 301 7.67 -8.62 4.25
CA PHE A 301 7.89 -9.00 5.63
C PHE A 301 6.97 -10.15 6.06
N ASN A 302 7.43 -10.94 7.01
CA ASN A 302 6.59 -11.79 7.85
C ASN A 302 6.29 -10.99 9.12
N THR A 303 5.04 -10.63 9.36
CA THR A 303 4.72 -9.64 10.40
C THR A 303 4.19 -10.28 11.67
N PHE A 304 4.86 -10.00 12.78
CA PHE A 304 4.34 -10.26 14.12
C PHE A 304 3.51 -9.05 14.56
N GLY A 305 2.20 -9.23 14.63
CA GLY A 305 1.31 -8.20 15.15
C GLY A 305 1.28 -8.24 16.67
N VAL A 306 1.19 -7.09 17.32
CA VAL A 306 0.88 -6.97 18.75
C VAL A 306 -0.39 -6.14 18.95
N ILE A 307 -1.10 -6.40 20.04
CA ILE A 307 -2.32 -5.67 20.42
C ILE A 307 -2.46 -5.65 21.94
N GLY A 308 -3.09 -4.59 22.47
CA GLY A 308 -3.38 -4.46 23.89
C GLY A 308 -2.15 -4.26 24.78
N LEU A 309 -1.13 -3.57 24.30
CA LEU A 309 0.06 -3.27 25.11
C LEU A 309 -0.24 -2.58 26.45
N PRO A 310 -1.11 -1.57 26.54
CA PRO A 310 -1.39 -0.94 27.82
C PRO A 310 -2.10 -1.88 28.78
N GLU A 311 -3.06 -2.67 28.30
CA GLU A 311 -3.70 -3.69 29.14
C GLU A 311 -2.70 -4.79 29.54
N ALA A 312 -1.77 -5.16 28.67
CA ALA A 312 -0.69 -6.09 29.00
C ALA A 312 0.22 -5.55 30.12
N ALA A 313 0.60 -4.27 30.07
CA ALA A 313 1.39 -3.66 31.13
C ALA A 313 0.63 -3.63 32.47
N ALA A 314 -0.64 -3.24 32.46
CA ALA A 314 -1.50 -3.27 33.65
C ALA A 314 -1.60 -4.69 34.25
N ASN A 315 -1.79 -5.71 33.41
CA ASN A 315 -1.89 -7.10 33.83
C ASN A 315 -0.58 -7.66 34.36
N PHE A 316 0.54 -7.31 33.73
CA PHE A 316 1.88 -7.71 34.17
C PHE A 316 2.22 -7.08 35.52
N MET A 317 1.88 -5.80 35.71
CA MET A 317 2.05 -5.08 36.98
C MET A 317 1.03 -5.50 38.06
N ARG A 318 0.02 -6.31 37.70
CA ARG A 318 -1.09 -6.70 38.59
C ARG A 318 -1.83 -5.48 39.15
N ASN A 319 -1.94 -4.43 38.34
CA ASN A 319 -2.61 -3.18 38.68
C ASN A 319 -3.66 -2.85 37.59
N PRO A 320 -4.89 -3.37 37.69
CA PRO A 320 -5.92 -3.10 36.69
C PRO A 320 -6.42 -1.64 36.70
N LYS A 321 -6.14 -0.87 37.76
CA LYS A 321 -6.51 0.53 37.89
C LYS A 321 -5.49 1.50 37.28
N LEU A 322 -4.34 0.99 36.82
CA LEU A 322 -3.21 1.75 36.30
C LEU A 322 -3.61 2.90 35.36
N TRP A 323 -4.52 2.65 34.41
CA TRP A 323 -4.88 3.63 33.38
C TRP A 323 -6.03 4.56 33.77
N PHE A 324 -6.61 4.38 34.96
CA PHE A 324 -7.69 5.21 35.49
C PHE A 324 -7.19 6.09 36.64
N GLU A 325 -6.38 5.51 37.54
CA GLU A 325 -5.95 6.14 38.80
C GLU A 325 -4.41 6.13 38.97
N GLY A 326 -3.67 5.54 38.03
CA GLY A 326 -2.22 5.39 38.14
C GLY A 326 -1.49 6.74 38.14
N SER A 327 -0.50 6.85 39.02
CA SER A 327 0.40 7.98 39.06
C SER A 327 1.27 8.06 37.80
N ARG A 328 1.81 9.25 37.53
CA ARG A 328 2.79 9.48 36.45
C ARG A 328 3.99 8.52 36.54
N GLY A 329 4.40 8.15 37.76
CA GLY A 329 5.49 7.19 38.00
C GLY A 329 5.13 5.77 37.57
N GLU A 330 3.94 5.30 37.95
CA GLU A 330 3.43 3.97 37.56
C GLU A 330 3.23 3.86 36.04
N ILE A 331 2.70 4.91 35.41
CA ILE A 331 2.58 4.96 33.95
C ILE A 331 3.97 4.91 33.29
N GLY A 332 4.94 5.64 33.84
CA GLY A 332 6.33 5.58 33.37
C GLY A 332 6.93 4.17 33.45
N GLU A 333 6.59 3.40 34.48
CA GLU A 333 7.01 2.01 34.60
C GLU A 333 6.30 1.10 33.59
N ALA A 334 4.98 1.29 33.41
CA ALA A 334 4.22 0.59 32.38
C ALA A 334 4.79 0.80 30.98
N VAL A 335 5.25 2.03 30.67
CA VAL A 335 5.92 2.37 29.41
C VAL A 335 7.21 1.56 29.22
N LYS A 336 8.04 1.40 30.26
CA LYS A 336 9.24 0.56 30.21
C LYS A 336 8.90 -0.92 29.99
N ILE A 337 7.84 -1.41 30.65
CA ILE A 337 7.36 -2.79 30.48
C ILE A 337 6.91 -3.01 29.04
N MET A 338 6.06 -2.14 28.48
CA MET A 338 5.62 -2.23 27.08
C MET A 338 6.81 -2.18 26.13
N LYS A 339 7.76 -1.28 26.36
CA LYS A 339 9.00 -1.18 25.58
C LYS A 339 9.78 -2.50 25.60
N LYS A 340 9.95 -3.11 26.78
CA LYS A 340 10.64 -4.40 26.93
C LYS A 340 9.89 -5.52 26.19
N MET A 341 8.56 -5.57 26.30
CA MET A 341 7.74 -6.57 25.58
C MET A 341 7.92 -6.46 24.05
N VAL A 342 7.84 -5.26 23.47
CA VAL A 342 8.01 -5.05 22.03
C VAL A 342 9.46 -5.33 21.61
N LYS A 343 10.44 -4.93 22.42
CA LYS A 343 11.86 -5.23 22.20
C LYS A 343 12.11 -6.74 22.08
N MET A 344 11.54 -7.56 22.98
CA MET A 344 11.67 -9.02 22.92
C MET A 344 11.10 -9.59 21.62
N VAL A 345 9.94 -9.09 21.16
CA VAL A 345 9.35 -9.49 19.86
C VAL A 345 10.27 -9.08 18.71
N ARG A 346 10.83 -7.86 18.74
CA ARG A 346 11.74 -7.38 17.69
C ARG A 346 13.02 -8.22 17.64
N GLU A 347 13.65 -8.50 18.77
CA GLU A 347 14.89 -9.28 18.84
C GLU A 347 14.67 -10.72 18.35
N LYS A 348 13.58 -11.35 18.77
CA LYS A 348 13.23 -12.69 18.29
C LYS A 348 12.88 -12.70 16.80
N ALA A 349 12.23 -11.65 16.29
CA ALA A 349 11.99 -11.48 14.86
C ALA A 349 13.30 -11.39 14.06
N MET A 350 14.31 -10.67 14.57
CA MET A 350 15.64 -10.58 13.94
C MET A 350 16.36 -11.93 13.91
N GLU A 351 16.29 -12.71 15.00
CA GLU A 351 16.82 -14.07 15.02
C GLU A 351 16.16 -14.94 13.92
N TYR A 352 14.84 -14.83 13.75
CA TYR A 352 14.15 -15.53 12.67
C TYR A 352 14.52 -15.01 11.27
N GLU A 353 14.83 -13.71 11.10
CA GLU A 353 15.38 -13.20 9.84
C GLU A 353 16.69 -13.90 9.48
N GLU A 354 17.60 -14.03 10.45
CA GLU A 354 18.90 -14.68 10.27
C GLU A 354 18.76 -16.18 9.95
N ILE A 355 17.87 -16.88 10.66
CA ILE A 355 17.64 -18.32 10.44
C ILE A 355 16.97 -18.55 9.07
N ASP A 356 15.85 -17.88 8.81
CA ASP A 356 14.99 -18.16 7.65
C ASP A 356 15.46 -17.50 6.35
N GLY A 357 16.24 -16.42 6.43
CA GLY A 357 16.62 -15.61 5.28
C GLY A 357 15.46 -14.81 4.67
N TYR A 358 14.40 -14.53 5.45
CA TYR A 358 13.28 -13.67 5.05
C TYR A 358 13.16 -12.50 6.00
N LEU A 359 12.61 -11.39 5.53
CA LEU A 359 12.35 -10.22 6.36
C LEU A 359 11.24 -10.49 7.38
N TYR A 360 11.39 -9.96 8.59
CA TYR A 360 10.40 -9.97 9.67
C TYR A 360 10.28 -8.57 10.28
N ASN A 361 9.08 -8.23 10.74
CA ASN A 361 8.85 -6.98 11.45
C ASN A 361 7.83 -7.17 12.58
N VAL A 362 7.77 -6.17 13.46
CA VAL A 362 6.77 -6.08 14.53
C VAL A 362 5.87 -4.87 14.27
N GLU A 363 4.55 -5.07 14.33
CA GLU A 363 3.53 -4.05 14.03
C GLU A 363 2.52 -3.96 15.17
N GLU A 364 2.17 -2.74 15.58
CA GLU A 364 0.97 -2.49 16.37
C GLU A 364 -0.23 -2.57 15.43
N ILE A 365 -0.98 -3.66 15.53
CA ILE A 365 -2.03 -3.90 14.55
C ILE A 365 -3.21 -2.94 14.75
N PRO A 366 -3.88 -2.50 13.66
CA PRO A 366 -5.10 -1.72 13.75
C PRO A 366 -6.19 -2.35 14.64
N GLY A 367 -6.28 -3.68 14.62
CA GLY A 367 -7.10 -4.43 15.58
C GLY A 367 -8.61 -4.23 15.45
N GLU A 368 -9.13 -3.80 14.28
CA GLU A 368 -10.55 -3.43 14.12
C GLU A 368 -11.52 -4.50 14.67
N SER A 369 -11.38 -5.76 14.24
CA SER A 369 -12.16 -6.90 14.76
C SER A 369 -11.40 -7.70 15.82
N THR A 370 -10.07 -7.81 15.69
CA THR A 370 -9.21 -8.58 16.59
C THR A 370 -9.27 -8.09 18.03
N SER A 371 -9.31 -6.77 18.24
CA SER A 371 -9.44 -6.12 19.55
C SER A 371 -10.63 -6.69 20.34
N TYR A 372 -11.84 -6.55 19.78
CA TYR A 372 -13.06 -7.08 20.37
C TYR A 372 -13.02 -8.61 20.53
N ARG A 373 -12.54 -9.31 19.51
CA ARG A 373 -12.56 -10.78 19.49
C ARG A 373 -11.70 -11.37 20.60
N LEU A 374 -10.48 -10.88 20.76
CA LEU A 374 -9.55 -11.37 21.78
C LEU A 374 -10.06 -11.01 23.18
N ALA A 375 -10.42 -9.75 23.41
CA ALA A 375 -10.95 -9.30 24.70
C ALA A 375 -12.19 -10.12 25.12
N ARG A 376 -13.12 -10.40 24.20
CA ARG A 376 -14.29 -11.26 24.49
C ARG A 376 -13.92 -12.70 24.83
N LEU A 377 -12.88 -13.26 24.20
CA LEU A 377 -12.41 -14.61 24.53
C LEU A 377 -11.70 -14.63 25.89
N ASP A 378 -10.97 -13.56 26.21
CA ASP A 378 -10.30 -13.39 27.50
C ASP A 378 -11.28 -13.17 28.65
N MET A 379 -12.38 -12.44 28.44
CA MET A 379 -13.46 -12.33 29.42
C MET A 379 -14.01 -13.69 29.88
N LYS A 380 -13.96 -14.71 29.02
CA LYS A 380 -14.37 -16.08 29.36
C LYS A 380 -13.24 -16.90 29.96
N TYR A 381 -12.04 -16.76 29.42
CA TYR A 381 -10.88 -17.57 29.78
C TYR A 381 -10.26 -17.14 31.11
N LEU A 382 -10.24 -15.85 31.41
CA LEU A 382 -9.67 -15.22 32.62
C LEU A 382 -10.75 -14.82 33.62
N LYS A 383 -11.87 -15.57 33.66
CA LYS A 383 -13.05 -15.18 34.45
C LYS A 383 -12.71 -15.02 35.93
N GLU A 384 -11.91 -15.93 36.48
CA GLU A 384 -11.51 -15.90 37.88
C GLU A 384 -10.60 -14.71 38.20
N GLU A 385 -9.64 -14.39 37.34
CA GLU A 385 -8.74 -13.25 37.51
C GLU A 385 -9.48 -11.91 37.40
N ILE A 386 -10.54 -11.85 36.57
CA ILE A 386 -11.41 -10.68 36.46
C ILE A 386 -12.24 -10.51 37.75
N GLU A 387 -12.82 -11.60 38.27
CA GLU A 387 -13.60 -11.58 39.52
C GLU A 387 -12.73 -11.18 40.73
N LYS A 388 -11.44 -11.47 40.69
CA LYS A 388 -10.45 -11.08 41.72
C LYS A 388 -9.86 -9.69 41.51
N GLU A 389 -10.28 -8.96 40.47
CA GLU A 389 -9.71 -7.66 40.09
C GLU A 389 -8.17 -7.71 39.92
N GLU A 390 -7.67 -8.74 39.24
CA GLU A 390 -6.24 -8.94 39.03
C GLU A 390 -5.78 -8.57 37.60
N VAL A 391 -6.74 -8.47 36.67
CA VAL A 391 -6.49 -8.19 35.26
C VAL A 391 -7.45 -7.12 34.72
N LEU A 392 -6.94 -6.31 33.81
CA LEU A 392 -7.67 -5.30 33.07
C LEU A 392 -8.10 -5.84 31.70
N ILE A 393 -9.41 -5.80 31.47
CA ILE A 393 -10.01 -5.86 30.14
C ILE A 393 -11.02 -4.71 30.04
N PRO A 394 -10.74 -3.64 29.28
CA PRO A 394 -11.62 -2.48 29.24
C PRO A 394 -12.94 -2.83 28.56
N THR A 395 -14.01 -2.22 29.07
CA THR A 395 -15.39 -2.47 28.62
C THR A 395 -16.22 -1.21 28.85
N ASP A 396 -17.16 -0.92 27.95
CA ASP A 396 -18.20 0.11 28.17
C ASP A 396 -19.41 -0.42 28.95
N GLY A 397 -19.25 -1.58 29.61
CA GLY A 397 -20.32 -2.35 30.24
C GLY A 397 -21.10 -3.26 29.26
N ILE A 398 -20.93 -3.09 27.95
CA ILE A 398 -21.63 -3.86 26.92
C ILE A 398 -20.64 -4.74 26.14
N ALA A 399 -19.52 -4.16 25.68
CA ALA A 399 -18.54 -4.85 24.84
C ALA A 399 -17.11 -4.62 25.34
N PRO A 400 -16.34 -5.71 25.58
CA PRO A 400 -14.93 -5.60 25.93
C PRO A 400 -14.08 -5.30 24.69
N PHE A 401 -12.93 -4.67 24.86
CA PHE A 401 -11.97 -4.44 23.78
C PHE A 401 -10.54 -4.43 24.30
N TYR A 402 -9.56 -4.42 23.40
CA TYR A 402 -8.15 -4.13 23.71
C TYR A 402 -7.66 -2.95 22.89
N SER A 403 -6.74 -2.17 23.44
CA SER A 403 -6.23 -0.97 22.78
C SER A 403 -5.32 -1.31 21.59
N ASN A 404 -5.38 -0.46 20.57
CA ASN A 404 -4.44 -0.42 19.44
C ASN A 404 -3.62 0.88 19.53
N SER A 405 -3.00 1.08 20.70
CA SER A 405 -2.11 2.19 21.02
C SER A 405 -1.19 1.78 22.16
N ILE A 406 -0.12 2.55 22.40
CA ILE A 406 0.76 2.36 23.55
C ILE A 406 0.14 2.96 24.80
N ILE A 407 -0.33 4.21 24.73
CA ILE A 407 -1.11 4.83 25.80
C ILE A 407 -2.59 4.70 25.44
N PRO A 408 -3.44 4.11 26.30
CA PRO A 408 -4.82 3.87 25.93
C PRO A 408 -5.58 5.19 25.78
N TYR A 409 -6.51 5.26 24.82
CA TYR A 409 -7.27 6.48 24.59
C TYR A 409 -8.33 6.74 25.66
N TYR A 410 -8.65 5.77 26.50
CA TYR A 410 -9.52 5.96 27.66
C TYR A 410 -8.79 6.51 28.90
N ALA A 411 -7.45 6.65 28.85
CA ALA A 411 -6.69 7.29 29.92
C ALA A 411 -6.63 8.81 29.73
N ASN A 412 -6.88 9.56 30.81
CA ASN A 412 -6.83 11.01 30.81
C ASN A 412 -5.39 11.53 30.97
N ILE A 413 -4.68 11.61 29.85
CA ILE A 413 -3.25 11.98 29.79
C ILE A 413 -3.07 13.22 28.92
N SER A 414 -2.23 14.16 29.35
CA SER A 414 -1.89 15.37 28.58
C SER A 414 -1.25 15.02 27.22
N ILE A 415 -1.45 15.86 26.21
CA ILE A 415 -0.85 15.63 24.87
C ILE A 415 0.69 15.52 24.93
N PRO A 416 1.43 16.38 25.66
CA PRO A 416 2.88 16.27 25.76
C PRO A 416 3.35 14.94 26.38
N ASP A 417 2.68 14.48 27.43
CA ASP A 417 3.04 13.22 28.08
C ASP A 417 2.73 12.01 27.21
N ARG A 418 1.56 12.01 26.55
CA ARG A 418 1.19 10.99 25.57
C ARG A 418 2.24 10.91 24.46
N ALA A 419 2.59 12.04 23.85
CA ALA A 419 3.58 12.08 22.79
C ALA A 419 4.96 11.60 23.26
N ARG A 420 5.41 11.99 24.46
CA ARG A 420 6.68 11.50 25.02
C ARG A 420 6.67 9.98 25.18
N TRP A 421 5.66 9.44 25.86
CA TRP A 421 5.60 8.01 26.19
C TRP A 421 5.32 7.11 24.99
N GLU A 422 4.43 7.52 24.08
CA GLU A 422 4.25 6.86 22.79
C GLU A 422 5.58 6.81 22.05
N GLY A 423 6.28 7.94 21.95
CA GLY A 423 7.58 8.02 21.29
C GLY A 423 8.64 7.10 21.88
N GLU A 424 8.61 6.78 23.17
CA GLU A 424 9.58 5.87 23.79
C GLU A 424 9.41 4.41 23.35
N VAL A 425 8.17 3.97 23.13
CA VAL A 425 7.85 2.58 22.75
C VAL A 425 7.80 2.44 21.23
N GLN A 426 7.32 3.45 20.49
CA GLN A 426 7.24 3.43 19.02
C GLN A 426 8.58 3.10 18.34
N GLN A 427 9.70 3.49 18.96
CA GLN A 427 11.05 3.20 18.46
C GLN A 427 11.40 1.70 18.43
N GLU A 428 10.69 0.87 19.20
CA GLU A 428 10.89 -0.58 19.16
C GLU A 428 10.12 -1.25 18.00
N PHE A 429 9.19 -0.54 17.36
CA PHE A 429 8.47 -1.03 16.21
C PHE A 429 9.27 -0.87 14.92
N THR A 430 9.44 -1.98 14.19
CA THR A 430 10.04 -2.00 12.85
C THR A 430 8.98 -2.04 11.74
N GLY A 431 7.71 -2.17 12.12
CA GLY A 431 6.53 -2.13 11.27
C GLY A 431 5.61 -0.94 11.55
N GLY A 432 4.32 -1.09 11.26
CA GLY A 432 3.33 -0.04 11.50
C GLY A 432 3.11 0.22 13.00
N VAL A 433 3.03 1.49 13.37
CA VAL A 433 2.56 1.96 14.68
C VAL A 433 2.03 3.37 14.52
N MET A 434 0.99 3.78 15.25
CA MET A 434 0.42 5.14 15.08
C MET A 434 -0.18 5.71 16.36
N MET A 435 0.21 6.93 16.70
CA MET A 435 -0.47 7.73 17.74
C MET A 435 -1.58 8.59 17.13
N HIS A 436 -2.76 8.60 17.74
CA HIS A 436 -3.85 9.51 17.40
C HIS A 436 -3.99 10.62 18.44
N LEU A 437 -4.21 11.85 17.96
CA LEU A 437 -4.72 12.95 18.77
C LEU A 437 -6.17 13.22 18.38
N PHE A 438 -7.11 12.74 19.20
CA PHE A 438 -8.54 12.93 18.98
C PHE A 438 -8.98 14.33 19.43
N LEU A 439 -9.45 15.15 18.50
CA LEU A 439 -9.89 16.53 18.78
C LEU A 439 -11.42 16.66 18.75
N GLN A 440 -11.97 17.41 19.72
CA GLN A 440 -13.41 17.72 19.81
C GLN A 440 -13.85 18.97 19.06
N GLU A 441 -12.91 19.82 18.67
CA GLU A 441 -13.22 21.08 18.00
C GLU A 441 -12.21 21.34 16.90
N SER A 442 -12.56 22.26 16.00
CA SER A 442 -11.62 22.72 14.99
C SER A 442 -10.51 23.50 15.69
N PRO A 443 -9.26 23.02 15.73
CA PRO A 443 -8.18 23.77 16.34
C PRO A 443 -7.87 25.01 15.50
N ASP A 444 -7.39 26.08 16.14
CA ASP A 444 -6.76 27.19 15.43
C ASP A 444 -5.58 26.66 14.58
N PRO A 445 -5.48 26.99 13.28
CA PRO A 445 -4.43 26.48 12.40
C PRO A 445 -3.00 26.77 12.90
N LYS A 446 -2.76 27.92 13.53
CA LYS A 446 -1.42 28.30 14.04
C LYS A 446 -1.09 27.50 15.29
N ALA A 447 -2.06 27.30 16.18
CA ALA A 447 -1.92 26.43 17.35
C ALA A 447 -1.65 24.97 16.92
N LEU A 448 -2.39 24.48 15.92
CA LEU A 448 -2.18 23.14 15.38
C LEU A 448 -0.79 22.96 14.76
N LYS A 449 -0.34 23.93 13.95
CA LYS A 449 1.02 23.96 13.39
C LYS A 449 2.08 23.87 14.49
N SER A 450 1.90 24.66 15.54
CA SER A 450 2.83 24.74 16.67
C SER A 450 2.88 23.41 17.44
N LEU A 451 1.71 22.78 17.64
CA LEU A 451 1.60 21.46 18.26
C LEU A 451 2.30 20.38 17.42
N VAL A 452 2.01 20.30 16.12
CA VAL A 452 2.61 19.34 15.20
C VAL A 452 4.13 19.49 15.17
N ARG A 453 4.63 20.73 15.08
CA ARG A 453 6.07 21.02 15.11
C ARG A 453 6.70 20.62 16.44
N SER A 454 6.02 20.89 17.56
CA SER A 454 6.52 20.51 18.90
C SER A 454 6.64 19.00 19.04
N ILE A 455 5.61 18.24 18.63
CA ILE A 455 5.65 16.78 18.69
C ILE A 455 6.77 16.24 17.80
N ALA A 456 6.87 16.70 16.56
CA ALA A 456 7.86 16.22 15.61
C ALA A 456 9.31 16.53 16.02
N LEU A 457 9.57 17.70 16.61
CA LEU A 457 10.94 18.11 16.97
C LEU A 457 11.38 17.68 18.38
N ASN A 458 10.43 17.57 19.32
CA ASN A 458 10.76 17.39 20.75
C ASN A 458 10.45 15.97 21.26
N THR A 459 9.87 15.09 20.43
CA THR A 459 9.53 13.72 20.84
C THR A 459 10.08 12.69 19.86
N LYS A 460 10.00 11.41 20.24
CA LYS A 460 10.47 10.28 19.43
C LYS A 460 9.32 9.56 18.73
N VAL A 461 8.17 10.21 18.58
CA VAL A 461 7.01 9.62 17.89
C VAL A 461 7.37 9.41 16.42
N VAL A 462 7.20 8.19 15.94
CA VAL A 462 7.52 7.81 14.55
C VAL A 462 6.39 8.22 13.62
N TYR A 463 5.15 8.05 14.07
CA TYR A 463 3.98 8.33 13.26
C TYR A 463 2.80 8.76 14.13
N PHE A 464 2.20 9.89 13.78
CA PHE A 464 1.02 10.41 14.47
C PHE A 464 0.03 11.07 13.52
N SER A 465 -1.22 11.16 13.97
CA SER A 465 -2.30 11.80 13.24
C SER A 465 -3.10 12.75 14.13
N ILE A 466 -3.55 13.85 13.52
CA ILE A 466 -4.60 14.70 14.09
C ILE A 466 -5.94 14.15 13.60
N THR A 467 -6.77 13.70 14.52
CA THR A 467 -8.01 12.96 14.21
C THR A 467 -9.23 13.69 14.78
N PRO A 468 -9.79 14.69 14.08
CA PRO A 468 -11.07 15.26 14.44
C PRO A 468 -12.21 14.24 14.26
N THR A 469 -13.27 14.36 15.07
CA THR A 469 -14.56 13.73 14.75
C THR A 469 -15.39 14.69 13.92
N ILE A 470 -15.96 14.23 12.81
CA ILE A 470 -16.73 15.03 11.86
C ILE A 470 -18.20 14.64 11.99
N ALA A 471 -19.06 15.58 12.34
CA ALA A 471 -20.50 15.40 12.35
C ALA A 471 -21.09 15.82 11.00
N ILE A 472 -21.92 14.95 10.40
CA ILE A 472 -22.56 15.20 9.10
C ILE A 472 -24.06 14.96 9.20
N CYS A 473 -24.88 15.96 8.89
CA CYS A 473 -26.32 15.81 8.78
C CYS A 473 -26.71 15.28 7.40
N ARG A 474 -27.23 14.05 7.35
CA ARG A 474 -27.67 13.42 6.10
C ARG A 474 -28.94 14.03 5.48
N LYS A 475 -29.64 14.90 6.21
CA LYS A 475 -30.88 15.56 5.73
C LYS A 475 -30.59 16.89 5.01
N CYS A 476 -29.82 17.78 5.63
CA CYS A 476 -29.57 19.13 5.09
C CYS A 476 -28.12 19.40 4.67
N GLY A 477 -27.23 18.41 4.79
CA GLY A 477 -25.82 18.54 4.39
C GLY A 477 -24.94 19.35 5.34
N TRP A 478 -25.46 19.79 6.49
CA TRP A 478 -24.65 20.47 7.50
C TRP A 478 -23.50 19.58 7.99
N GLN A 479 -22.31 20.15 8.12
CA GLN A 479 -21.13 19.48 8.65
C GLN A 479 -20.38 20.36 9.64
N ALA A 480 -19.79 19.76 10.66
CA ALA A 480 -18.91 20.43 11.62
C ALA A 480 -17.94 19.43 12.26
N ILE A 481 -16.85 19.94 12.85
CA ILE A 481 -15.97 19.16 13.70
C ILE A 481 -16.56 19.15 15.12
N GLY A 482 -16.64 17.96 15.70
CA GLY A 482 -17.05 17.72 17.08
C GLY A 482 -18.12 16.65 17.25
N LEU A 483 -18.53 16.46 18.50
CA LEU A 483 -19.57 15.51 18.86
C LEU A 483 -20.92 16.23 18.91
N PHE A 484 -21.81 15.85 17.99
CA PHE A 484 -23.18 16.34 17.93
C PHE A 484 -24.11 15.14 17.95
N GLU A 485 -25.21 15.22 18.69
CA GLU A 485 -26.27 14.20 18.64
C GLU A 485 -27.32 14.52 17.57
N LYS A 486 -27.64 15.81 17.43
CA LYS A 486 -28.62 16.35 16.50
C LYS A 486 -28.05 17.52 15.72
N CYS A 487 -28.54 17.70 14.50
CA CYS A 487 -28.15 18.78 13.64
C CYS A 487 -28.70 20.10 14.19
N PRO A 488 -27.85 21.12 14.44
CA PRO A 488 -28.31 22.41 14.96
C PRO A 488 -29.20 23.17 13.97
N LYS A 489 -29.12 22.86 12.67
CA LYS A 489 -29.94 23.53 11.64
C LYS A 489 -31.34 22.93 11.45
N CYS A 490 -31.52 21.62 11.64
CA CYS A 490 -32.79 20.95 11.29
C CYS A 490 -33.28 19.91 12.30
N GLY A 491 -32.59 19.73 13.43
CA GLY A 491 -32.95 18.78 14.49
C GLY A 491 -32.77 17.30 14.15
N HIS A 492 -32.43 16.95 12.90
CA HIS A 492 -32.24 15.56 12.48
C HIS A 492 -30.97 14.95 13.09
N GLN A 493 -30.96 13.63 13.30
CA GLN A 493 -29.79 12.91 13.80
C GLN A 493 -28.59 13.09 12.85
N VAL A 494 -27.41 13.32 13.43
CA VAL A 494 -26.18 13.43 12.65
C VAL A 494 -25.46 12.08 12.57
N ASP A 495 -24.71 11.90 11.50
CA ASP A 495 -23.80 10.80 11.31
C ASP A 495 -22.41 11.26 11.76
N LEU A 496 -21.86 10.64 12.80
CA LEU A 496 -20.51 10.93 13.25
C LEU A 496 -19.52 10.09 12.45
N TRP A 497 -18.50 10.73 11.90
CA TRP A 497 -17.39 10.14 11.20
C TRP A 497 -16.13 10.36 12.00
N SER A 498 -15.43 9.28 12.30
CA SER A 498 -14.13 9.36 12.97
C SER A 498 -13.20 8.33 12.36
N ARG A 499 -11.92 8.39 12.70
CA ARG A 499 -10.96 7.36 12.32
C ARG A 499 -11.15 6.16 13.25
N ILE A 500 -11.55 5.03 12.68
CA ILE A 500 -11.74 3.80 13.45
C ILE A 500 -10.39 3.24 13.90
N VAL A 501 -9.46 3.17 12.95
CA VAL A 501 -8.07 2.75 13.12
C VAL A 501 -7.17 3.60 12.22
N GLY A 502 -7.14 3.36 10.91
CA GLY A 502 -6.30 4.10 9.96
C GLY A 502 -7.09 4.93 8.94
N TYR A 503 -8.42 4.85 8.91
CA TYR A 503 -9.27 5.51 7.92
C TYR A 503 -10.62 5.94 8.51
N TYR A 504 -11.28 6.91 7.88
CA TYR A 504 -12.57 7.43 8.33
C TYR A 504 -13.72 6.51 7.95
N ARG A 505 -14.60 6.25 8.93
CA ARG A 505 -15.87 5.52 8.75
C ARG A 505 -16.95 6.14 9.62
N PRO A 506 -18.23 6.06 9.22
CA PRO A 506 -19.33 6.48 10.08
C PRO A 506 -19.44 5.52 11.27
N LEU A 507 -19.61 6.06 12.48
CA LEU A 507 -19.68 5.30 13.73
C LEU A 507 -20.76 4.22 13.72
N ARG A 508 -21.88 4.47 13.02
CA ARG A 508 -22.95 3.47 12.88
C ARG A 508 -22.48 2.17 12.21
N GLY A 509 -21.44 2.23 11.38
CA GLY A 509 -20.86 1.08 10.69
C GLY A 509 -19.75 0.40 11.46
N TRP A 510 -19.38 0.89 12.65
CA TRP A 510 -18.32 0.30 13.46
C TRP A 510 -18.83 -0.92 14.21
N ASN A 511 -17.94 -1.89 14.43
CA ASN A 511 -18.26 -3.05 15.26
C ASN A 511 -18.45 -2.65 16.74
N VAL A 512 -19.08 -3.54 17.51
CA VAL A 512 -19.45 -3.29 18.92
C VAL A 512 -18.26 -2.88 19.79
N GLY A 513 -17.10 -3.52 19.66
CA GLY A 513 -15.92 -3.19 20.46
C GLY A 513 -15.30 -1.85 20.09
N LYS A 514 -15.25 -1.50 18.80
CA LYS A 514 -14.78 -0.17 18.38
C LYS A 514 -15.73 0.96 18.79
N ARG A 515 -17.04 0.69 18.88
CA ARG A 515 -17.99 1.65 19.46
C ARG A 515 -17.79 1.80 20.97
N ALA A 516 -17.52 0.70 21.69
CA ALA A 516 -17.18 0.75 23.11
C ALA A 516 -15.90 1.56 23.35
N GLU A 517 -14.85 1.28 22.57
CA GLU A 517 -13.60 2.04 22.58
C GLU A 517 -13.88 3.53 22.34
N PHE A 518 -14.61 3.88 21.27
CA PHE A 518 -14.94 5.28 20.94
C PHE A 518 -15.61 6.03 22.10
N LYS A 519 -16.57 5.39 22.77
CA LYS A 519 -17.31 6.01 23.89
C LYS A 519 -16.39 6.34 25.07
N LEU A 520 -15.38 5.50 25.32
CA LEU A 520 -14.46 5.68 26.43
C LEU A 520 -13.29 6.60 26.09
N ARG A 521 -13.08 6.97 24.82
CA ARG A 521 -11.96 7.85 24.43
C ARG A 521 -12.07 9.21 25.12
N VAL A 522 -10.99 9.60 25.79
CA VAL A 522 -10.74 10.99 26.15
C VAL A 522 -10.43 11.75 24.86
N GLN A 523 -11.11 12.87 24.66
CA GLN A 523 -10.90 13.72 23.50
C GLN A 523 -10.45 15.10 23.98
N TYR A 524 -9.43 15.63 23.32
CA TYR A 524 -8.81 16.90 23.71
C TYR A 524 -9.64 18.09 23.23
N ARG A 525 -9.78 19.09 24.10
CA ARG A 525 -10.33 20.42 23.79
C ARG A 525 -9.18 21.42 23.70
N ALA A 526 -9.30 22.41 22.82
CA ALA A 526 -8.36 23.51 22.64
C ALA A 526 -8.22 24.38 23.90
N PHE A 527 -9.18 24.31 24.82
CA PHE A 527 -9.12 24.94 26.14
C PHE A 527 -9.34 23.91 27.25
N GLY A 528 -8.24 23.42 27.84
CA GLY A 528 -8.26 22.61 29.07
C GLY A 528 -7.12 21.59 29.10
N GLY A 529 -6.23 21.75 30.08
CA GLY A 529 -5.17 20.78 30.41
C GLY A 529 -5.68 19.49 31.03
#